data_AF-A0A448XC68-F1
#
_entry.id   AF-A0A448XC68-F1
#
_cell.length_a   1.000
_cell.length_b   1.000
_cell.length_c   1.000
_cell.angle_alpha   90.00
_cell.angle_beta   90.00
_cell.angle_gamma   90.00
#
_symmetry.space_group_name_H-M   'P 1'
#
loop_
_entity.id
_entity.type
_entity.pdbx_description
1 polymer ?
#
loop_
_entity_poly.entity_id
_entity_poly.type
_entity_poly.pdbx_seq_one_letter_code
_entity_poly.pdbx_strand_id
1 'polypeptide(L)' 'MIPRSDDVRHMTDEILAPFHRNRRRLPRKQRQHECSSKANRQLVKRNPPSSSGGTDLRISSPPTLSLEMEVS' A
#
# COMPACT_ATOMS: atom_id res chain seq x y z
N MET A 1 -2.93 -47.35 -19.40
CA MET A 1 -2.87 -47.63 -17.96
C MET A 1 -3.80 -46.66 -17.26
N ILE A 2 -4.83 -47.13 -16.57
CA ILE A 2 -5.78 -46.26 -15.85
C ILE A 2 -5.24 -46.08 -14.41
N PRO A 3 -5.08 -44.84 -13.91
CA PRO A 3 -4.68 -44.61 -12.53
C PRO A 3 -5.67 -45.26 -11.56
N ARG A 4 -5.16 -45.84 -10.46
CA ARG A 4 -6.03 -46.39 -9.41
C ARG A 4 -6.81 -45.24 -8.78
N SER A 5 -8.05 -45.51 -8.39
CA SER A 5 -8.93 -44.49 -7.81
C SER A 5 -8.34 -43.83 -6.56
N ASP A 6 -7.53 -44.55 -5.79
CA ASP A 6 -6.87 -44.03 -4.59
C ASP A 6 -5.81 -42.97 -4.93
N ASP A 7 -5.04 -43.17 -6.00
CA ASP A 7 -4.04 -42.19 -6.46
C ASP A 7 -4.70 -40.86 -6.86
N VAL A 8 -5.85 -40.94 -7.52
CA VAL A 8 -6.63 -39.74 -7.92
C VAL A 8 -7.16 -39.00 -6.69
N ARG A 9 -7.66 -39.72 -5.69
CA ARG A 9 -8.16 -39.10 -4.44
C ARG A 9 -7.02 -38.46 -3.66
N HIS A 10 -5.90 -39.16 -3.52
CA HIS A 10 -4.72 -38.65 -2.85
C HIS A 10 -4.20 -37.37 -3.49
N MET A 11 -4.06 -37.35 -4.82
CA MET A 11 -3.66 -36.15 -5.54
C MET A 11 -4.66 -35.00 -5.36
N THR A 12 -5.97 -35.31 -5.37
CA THR A 12 -7.01 -34.30 -5.17
C THR A 12 -6.93 -33.69 -3.76
N ASP A 13 -6.78 -34.51 -2.72
CA ASP A 13 -6.65 -34.06 -1.34
C ASP A 13 -5.37 -33.22 -1.15
N GLU A 14 -4.26 -33.63 -1.77
CA GLU A 14 -2.99 -32.90 -1.71
C GLU A 14 -3.09 -31.52 -2.40
N ILE A 15 -3.73 -31.45 -3.57
CA ILE A 15 -3.96 -30.20 -4.31
C ILE A 15 -4.92 -29.28 -3.53
N LEU A 16 -5.91 -29.83 -2.84
CA LEU A 16 -6.90 -29.06 -2.06
C LEU A 16 -6.41 -28.65 -0.67
N ALA A 17 -5.43 -29.34 -0.09
CA ALA A 17 -4.92 -29.08 1.26
C ALA A 17 -4.47 -27.62 1.48
N PRO A 18 -3.74 -26.96 0.57
CA PRO A 18 -3.41 -25.54 0.69
C PRO A 18 -4.66 -24.64 0.74
N PHE A 19 -5.68 -24.92 -0.07
CA PHE A 19 -6.91 -24.13 -0.12
C PHE A 19 -7.68 -24.20 1.19
N HIS A 20 -7.85 -25.40 1.76
CA HIS A 20 -8.49 -25.58 3.06
C HIS A 20 -7.71 -24.88 4.19
N ARG A 21 -6.38 -24.94 4.15
CA ARG A 21 -5.49 -24.27 5.11
C ARG A 21 -5.59 -22.74 4.99
N ASN A 22 -5.61 -22.22 3.77
CA ASN A 22 -5.70 -20.80 3.47
C ASN A 22 -7.08 -20.22 3.82
N ARG A 23 -8.16 -21.00 3.67
CA ARG A 23 -9.52 -20.60 4.04
C ARG A 23 -9.65 -20.20 5.51
N ARG A 24 -8.89 -20.83 6.40
CA ARG A 24 -8.85 -20.49 7.84
C ARG A 24 -7.87 -19.36 8.17
N ARG A 25 -6.79 -19.23 7.40
CA ARG A 25 -5.69 -18.29 7.68
C ARG A 25 -5.93 -16.89 7.10
N LEU A 26 -6.53 -16.80 5.92
CA LEU A 26 -6.72 -15.53 5.22
C LEU A 26 -7.65 -14.58 6.00
N PRO A 27 -8.82 -15.00 6.51
CA PRO A 27 -9.67 -14.10 7.31
C PRO A 27 -8.99 -13.64 8.60
N ARG A 28 -8.14 -14.48 9.21
CA ARG A 28 -7.36 -14.12 10.40
C ARG A 28 -6.31 -13.05 10.09
N LYS A 29 -5.57 -13.21 8.99
CA LYS A 29 -4.57 -12.21 8.55
C LYS A 29 -5.24 -10.87 8.20
N GLN A 30 -6.39 -10.90 7.52
CA GLN A 30 -7.13 -9.68 7.18
C GLN A 30 -7.59 -8.93 8.44
N ARG A 31 -8.18 -9.64 9.42
CA ARG A 31 -8.59 -9.05 10.70
C ARG A 31 -7.41 -8.45 11.47
N GLN A 32 -6.25 -9.09 11.46
CA GLN A 32 -5.04 -8.57 12.10
C GLN A 32 -4.56 -7.28 11.44
N HIS A 33 -4.54 -7.21 10.11
CA HIS A 33 -4.16 -6.01 9.37
C HIS A 33 -5.12 -4.84 9.66
N GLU A 34 -6.43 -5.11 9.68
CA GLU A 34 -7.45 -4.11 10.02
C GLU A 34 -7.31 -3.61 11.47
N CYS A 35 -7.03 -4.49 12.41
CA CYS A 35 -6.78 -4.11 13.80
C CYS A 35 -5.52 -3.23 13.94
N SER A 36 -4.44 -3.61 13.24
CA SER A 36 -3.19 -2.85 13.20
C SER A 36 -3.38 -1.47 12.55
N SER A 37 -4.15 -1.37 11.47
CA SER A 37 -4.42 -0.08 10.81
C SER A 37 -5.22 0.86 11.70
N LYS A 38 -6.17 0.34 12.50
CA LYS A 38 -6.90 1.11 13.50
C LYS A 38 -6.00 1.61 14.63
N ALA A 39 -5.07 0.77 15.12
CA ALA A 39 -4.09 1.17 16.13
C ALA A 39 -3.12 2.23 15.58
N ASN A 40 -2.63 2.06 14.36
CA ASN A 40 -1.74 3.02 13.69
C ASN A 40 -2.41 4.39 13.51
N ARG A 41 -3.71 4.44 13.20
CA ARG A 41 -4.46 5.72 13.16
C ARG A 41 -4.47 6.43 14.50
N GLN A 42 -4.59 5.69 15.61
CA GLN A 42 -4.55 6.28 16.96
C GLN A 42 -3.14 6.75 17.34
N LEU A 43 -2.10 6.04 16.89
CA LEU A 43 -0.70 6.47 17.08
C LEU A 43 -0.38 7.73 16.28
N VAL A 44 -0.79 7.82 15.02
CA VAL A 44 -0.62 9.03 14.18
C VAL A 44 -1.33 10.23 14.81
N LYS A 45 -2.50 10.04 15.43
CA LYS A 45 -3.18 11.13 16.16
C LYS A 45 -2.43 11.59 17.41
N ARG A 46 -1.70 10.70 18.08
CA ARG A 46 -0.89 11.03 19.26
C ARG A 46 0.46 11.66 18.91
N ASN A 47 0.95 11.38 17.71
CA ASN A 47 2.16 11.97 17.16
C ASN A 47 1.75 12.87 15.97
N PRO A 48 1.13 14.04 16.23
CA PRO A 48 0.93 15.00 15.16
C PRO A 48 2.31 15.29 14.55
N PRO A 49 2.46 15.26 13.21
CA PRO A 49 3.71 15.66 12.60
C PRO A 49 4.03 17.06 13.10
N SER A 50 5.21 17.23 13.70
CA SER A 50 5.69 18.54 14.09
C SER A 50 5.64 19.43 12.86
N SER A 51 4.80 20.47 12.91
CA SER A 51 4.68 21.44 11.83
C SER A 51 6.05 22.06 11.59
N SER A 52 6.71 21.68 10.50
CA SER A 52 7.80 22.47 9.92
C SER A 52 7.14 23.63 9.19
N GLY A 53 6.81 24.68 9.93
CA GLY A 53 6.21 25.89 9.39
C GLY A 53 7.10 26.56 8.35
N GLY A 54 6.50 26.87 7.20
CA GLY A 54 6.85 28.05 6.41
C GLY A 54 7.99 27.91 5.41
N THR A 55 7.67 27.42 4.22
CA THR A 55 8.22 28.03 2.99
C THR A 55 7.07 28.33 2.06
N ASP A 56 6.34 29.42 2.32
CA ASP A 56 5.75 30.21 1.24
C ASP A 56 6.93 30.78 0.43
N LEU A 57 7.50 29.94 -0.42
CA LEU A 57 8.44 30.39 -1.43
C LEU A 57 7.61 31.29 -2.34
N ARG A 58 7.74 32.61 -2.11
CA ARG A 58 7.15 33.67 -2.92
C ARG A 58 7.52 33.44 -4.38
N ILE A 59 6.70 32.68 -5.11
CA ILE A 59 6.70 32.68 -6.57
C ILE A 59 5.92 33.92 -7.00
N SER A 60 6.52 35.09 -6.74
CA SER A 60 6.10 36.36 -7.31
C SER A 60 6.80 36.49 -8.67
N SER A 61 6.09 36.17 -9.74
CA SER A 61 6.45 36.44 -11.15
C SER A 61 6.46 37.97 -11.44
N PRO A 62 7.10 38.52 -12.51
CA PRO A 62 8.27 38.14 -13.32
C PRO A 62 9.36 39.26 -13.33
N PRO A 63 10.38 39.22 -14.22
CA PRO A 63 10.27 40.16 -15.33
C PRO A 63 10.38 39.48 -16.69
N THR A 64 9.44 39.85 -17.57
CA THR A 64 9.61 39.81 -19.02
C THR A 64 10.89 40.57 -19.35
N LEU A 65 11.93 39.84 -19.75
CA LEU A 65 13.11 40.44 -20.38
C LEU A 65 12.65 41.03 -21.71
N SER A 66 12.18 42.27 -21.68
CA SER A 66 12.03 43.09 -22.88
C SER A 66 13.44 43.26 -23.46
N LEU A 67 13.69 42.54 -24.54
CA LEU A 67 14.80 42.76 -25.46
C LEU A 67 14.63 44.14 -26.08
N GLU A 68 15.09 45.18 -25.41
CA GLU A 68 15.25 46.52 -25.97
C GLU A 68 16.57 47.07 -25.42
N MET A 69 17.66 46.68 -26.07
CA MET A 69 18.92 47.41 -25.99
C MET A 69 19.12 48.07 -27.35
N GLU A 70 18.29 49.09 -27.61
CA GLU A 70 18.58 50.13 -28.59
C GLU A 70 19.00 51.40 -27.83
N VAL A 71 19.89 52.20 -28.45
CA VAL A 71 20.33 53.56 -28.10
C VAL A 71 21.46 53.58 -27.04
N SER A 72 22.65 54.17 -27.28
CA SER A 72 23.09 55.16 -28.26
C SER A 72 24.60 55.07 -28.49
#